data_AF-K0VWM7-F1
#
_entry.id   AF-K0VWM7-F1
#
_cell.length_a   1.000
_cell.length_b   1.000
_cell.length_c   1.000
_cell.angle_alpha   90.00
_cell.angle_beta   90.00
_cell.angle_gamma   90.00
#
_symmetry.space_group_name_H-M   'P 1'
#
loop_
_entity.id
_entity.type
_entity.pdbx_description
1 polymer ?
#
loop_
_entity_poly.entity_id
_entity_poly.type
_entity_poly.pdbx_seq_one_letter_code
_entity_poly.pdbx_strand_id
1 'polypeptide(L)'
;MSRSSNIPAATLSFRLILWLLAFVTITPFLLLLLTSIKSKADVLKGAFALPAYPHFENYLDAWNAGHFNIYFWNSIIVVIPVVAASVFLGLLTGFAFAFLSFPLRRTLFGILTIGMMVPAEAFIIPLYYEMRYLGLINTYAAVIVPQIAMSIPFSTIFLASAMQQLPEEILEAAVLDGAGRFYI
;
A
#
# COMPACT_ATOMS: atom_id res chain seq x y z
N MET A 1 -0.17 43.39 17.39
CA MET A 1 -0.26 43.57 15.93
C MET A 1 -1.22 42.55 15.36
N SER A 2 -2.47 42.97 15.13
CA SER A 2 -3.54 42.14 14.56
C SER A 2 -3.32 42.02 13.05
N ARG A 3 -3.02 40.81 12.54
CA ARG A 3 -3.02 40.53 11.10
C ARG A 3 -4.48 40.53 10.63
N SER A 4 -4.93 41.64 10.06
CA SER A 4 -6.25 41.72 9.41
C SER A 4 -6.32 40.68 8.29
N SER A 5 -7.20 39.71 8.46
CA SER A 5 -7.36 38.54 7.59
C SER A 5 -8.13 38.87 6.31
N ASN A 6 -7.51 39.63 5.41
CA ASN A 6 -7.96 39.65 4.01
C ASN A 6 -7.44 38.38 3.35
N ILE A 7 -8.20 37.29 3.48
CA ILE A 7 -7.95 36.07 2.73
C ILE A 7 -8.16 36.42 1.25
N PRO A 8 -7.14 36.31 0.39
CA PRO A 8 -7.30 36.57 -1.04
C PRO A 8 -8.43 35.69 -1.60
N ALA A 9 -9.26 36.22 -2.50
CA ALA A 9 -10.38 35.46 -3.08
C ALA A 9 -9.93 34.12 -3.70
N ALA A 10 -8.70 34.08 -4.23
CA ALA A 10 -8.04 32.87 -4.73
C ALA A 10 -7.77 31.80 -3.64
N THR A 11 -7.49 32.21 -2.40
CA THR A 11 -7.31 31.29 -1.28
C THR A 11 -8.66 30.75 -0.78
N LEU A 12 -9.73 31.54 -0.87
CA LEU A 12 -11.09 31.09 -0.54
C LEU A 12 -11.61 30.06 -1.56
N SER A 13 -11.46 30.35 -2.86
CA SER A 13 -11.86 29.41 -3.92
C SER A 13 -11.08 28.10 -3.83
N PHE A 14 -9.77 28.15 -3.59
CA PHE A 14 -8.95 26.96 -3.38
C PHE A 14 -9.43 26.13 -2.18
N ARG A 15 -9.75 26.77 -1.04
CA ARG A 15 -10.30 26.07 0.14
C ARG A 15 -11.64 25.40 -0.14
N LEU A 16 -12.53 26.06 -0.89
CA LEU A 16 -13.82 25.47 -1.27
C LEU A 16 -13.64 24.24 -2.15
N ILE A 17 -12.69 24.27 -3.10
CA ILE A 17 -12.36 23.10 -3.93
C ILE A 17 -11.83 21.96 -3.05
N LEU A 18 -10.95 22.24 -2.09
CA LEU A 18 -10.46 21.22 -1.16
C LEU A 18 -11.57 20.60 -0.32
N TRP A 19 -12.50 21.42 0.20
CA TRP A 19 -13.65 20.91 0.95
C TRP A 19 -14.58 20.06 0.10
N LEU A 20 -14.83 20.47 -1.16
CA LEU A 20 -15.63 19.69 -2.10
C LEU A 20 -14.96 18.34 -2.40
N LEU A 21 -13.65 18.35 -2.66
CA LEU A 21 -12.89 17.13 -2.94
C LEU A 21 -12.86 16.19 -1.72
N ALA A 22 -12.66 16.75 -0.53
CA ALA A 22 -12.73 15.99 0.73
C ALA A 22 -14.12 15.37 0.91
N PHE A 23 -15.20 16.15 0.69
CA PHE A 23 -16.57 15.66 0.79
C PHE A 23 -16.85 14.51 -0.19
N VAL A 24 -16.49 14.66 -1.46
CA VAL A 24 -16.65 13.62 -2.49
C VAL A 24 -15.86 12.36 -2.13
N THR A 25 -14.64 12.52 -1.59
CA THR A 25 -13.78 11.39 -1.20
C THR A 25 -14.31 10.66 0.03
N ILE A 26 -14.79 11.38 1.04
CA ILE A 26 -15.25 10.80 2.31
C ILE A 26 -16.64 10.16 2.19
N THR A 27 -17.50 10.68 1.32
CA THR A 27 -18.87 10.21 1.12
C THR A 27 -18.99 8.69 0.94
N PRO A 28 -18.26 8.00 0.03
CA PRO A 28 -18.38 6.55 -0.12
C PRO A 28 -18.00 5.78 1.16
N PHE A 29 -17.06 6.27 1.97
CA PHE A 29 -16.71 5.63 3.25
C PHE A 29 -17.83 5.81 4.29
N LEU A 30 -18.46 6.98 4.34
CA LEU A 30 -19.63 7.21 5.18
C LEU A 30 -20.80 6.32 4.76
N LEU A 31 -21.00 6.13 3.45
CA LEU A 31 -22.01 5.23 2.93
C LEU A 31 -21.71 3.76 3.28
N LEU A 32 -20.44 3.34 3.23
CA LEU A 32 -20.03 2.01 3.67
C LEU A 32 -20.36 1.78 5.15
N LEU A 33 -20.03 2.74 6.02
CA LEU A 33 -20.38 2.70 7.44
C LEU A 33 -21.89 2.73 7.69
N LEU A 34 -22.64 3.49 6.87
CA LEU A 34 -24.09 3.49 6.93
C LEU A 34 -24.65 2.13 6.51
N THR A 35 -24.10 1.51 5.46
CA THR A 35 -24.54 0.19 5.01
C THR A 35 -24.19 -0.93 5.98
N SER A 36 -23.09 -0.84 6.73
CA SER A 36 -22.73 -1.88 7.70
C SER A 36 -23.70 -1.99 8.88
N ILE A 37 -24.47 -0.93 9.16
CA ILE A 37 -25.51 -0.90 10.20
C ILE A 37 -26.93 -1.06 9.65
N LYS A 38 -27.09 -1.36 8.35
CA LYS A 38 -28.42 -1.58 7.73
C LYS A 38 -28.87 -3.02 7.83
N SER A 39 -30.19 -3.21 7.82
CA SER A 39 -30.79 -4.50 7.49
C SER A 39 -30.63 -4.81 5.99
N LYS A 40 -30.73 -6.09 5.60
CA LYS A 40 -30.71 -6.49 4.17
C LYS A 40 -31.77 -5.75 3.35
N ALA A 41 -32.95 -5.53 3.92
CA ALA A 41 -34.04 -4.81 3.26
C ALA A 41 -33.71 -3.32 3.08
N ASP A 42 -33.04 -2.68 4.05
CA ASP A 42 -32.65 -1.28 3.95
C ASP A 42 -31.49 -1.03 2.97
N VAL A 43 -30.59 -2.01 2.80
CA VAL A 43 -29.56 -1.95 1.75
C VAL A 43 -30.19 -1.90 0.35
N LEU A 44 -31.27 -2.67 0.12
CA LEU A 44 -31.99 -2.70 -1.17
C LEU A 44 -32.73 -1.39 -1.51
N LYS A 45 -33.03 -0.56 -0.50
CA LYS A 45 -33.64 0.77 -0.71
C LYS A 45 -32.65 1.80 -1.27
N GLY A 46 -31.36 1.47 -1.30
CA GLY A 46 -30.30 2.29 -1.90
C GLY A 46 -29.23 2.75 -0.92
N ALA A 47 -28.14 3.27 -1.47
CA ALA A 47 -26.95 3.65 -0.71
C ALA A 47 -27.24 4.74 0.33
N PHE A 48 -28.04 5.76 -0.03
CA PHE A 48 -28.38 6.90 0.83
C PHE A 48 -29.57 6.66 1.77
N ALA A 49 -30.27 5.52 1.65
CA ALA A 49 -31.37 5.19 2.54
C ALA A 49 -30.87 5.11 3.99
N LEU A 50 -31.58 5.70 4.95
CA LEU A 50 -31.24 5.54 6.37
C LEU A 50 -31.79 4.19 6.88
N PRO A 51 -31.08 3.51 7.79
CA PRO A 51 -31.59 2.30 8.43
C PRO A 51 -32.82 2.64 9.28
N ALA A 52 -33.81 1.74 9.33
CA ALA A 52 -34.95 1.92 10.23
C ALA A 52 -34.52 1.83 11.71
N TYR A 53 -33.58 0.92 11.99
CA TYR A 53 -32.90 0.78 13.28
C TYR A 53 -31.42 0.45 13.02
N PRO A 54 -30.47 0.97 13.82
CA PRO A 54 -29.06 0.62 13.67
C PRO A 54 -28.82 -0.85 14.05
N HIS A 55 -28.40 -1.67 13.09
CA HIS A 55 -28.11 -3.09 13.28
C HIS A 55 -26.62 -3.32 13.61
N PHE A 56 -26.20 -3.02 14.85
CA PHE A 56 -24.81 -3.27 15.29
C PHE A 56 -24.49 -4.76 15.43
N GLU A 57 -25.49 -5.62 15.57
CA GLU A 57 -25.35 -7.07 15.55
C GLU A 57 -24.69 -7.58 14.26
N ASN A 58 -24.80 -6.85 13.15
CA ASN A 58 -24.10 -7.17 11.90
C ASN A 58 -22.59 -7.35 12.10
N TYR A 59 -21.97 -6.61 13.04
CA TYR A 59 -20.55 -6.76 13.36
C TYR A 59 -20.26 -8.06 14.11
N LEU A 60 -21.11 -8.44 15.07
CA LEU A 60 -21.00 -9.70 15.81
C LEU A 60 -21.27 -10.90 14.89
N ASP A 61 -22.26 -10.79 14.02
CA ASP A 61 -22.60 -11.81 13.03
C ASP A 61 -21.47 -11.97 12.01
N ALA A 62 -20.90 -10.88 11.51
CA ALA A 62 -19.74 -10.93 10.63
C ALA A 62 -18.53 -11.58 11.33
N TRP A 63 -18.27 -11.20 12.58
CA TRP A 63 -17.13 -11.70 13.35
C TRP A 63 -17.22 -13.20 13.64
N ASN A 64 -18.40 -13.68 14.05
CA ASN A 64 -18.60 -15.06 14.53
C ASN A 64 -19.17 -15.99 13.45
N ALA A 65 -20.27 -15.60 12.79
CA ALA A 65 -20.92 -16.44 11.78
C ALA A 65 -20.28 -16.28 10.39
N GLY A 66 -19.78 -15.08 10.08
CA GLY A 66 -19.09 -14.77 8.83
C GLY A 66 -17.63 -15.22 8.76
N HIS A 67 -17.10 -15.84 9.83
CA HIS A 67 -15.69 -16.26 9.94
C HIS A 67 -14.69 -15.12 9.73
N PHE A 68 -15.09 -13.87 9.96
CA PHE A 68 -14.22 -12.71 9.73
C PHE A 68 -13.01 -12.72 10.66
N ASN A 69 -13.13 -13.32 11.86
CA ASN A 69 -11.98 -13.56 12.74
C ASN A 69 -10.85 -14.33 12.03
N ILE A 70 -11.17 -15.36 11.25
CA ILE A 70 -10.19 -16.15 10.50
C ILE A 70 -9.59 -15.30 9.38
N TYR A 71 -10.42 -14.64 8.57
CA TYR A 71 -9.93 -13.81 7.46
C TYR A 71 -9.06 -12.65 7.92
N PHE A 72 -9.38 -12.04 9.06
CA PHE A 72 -8.61 -10.98 9.67
C PHE A 72 -7.21 -11.47 10.07
N TRP A 73 -7.12 -12.60 10.79
CA TRP A 73 -5.83 -13.16 11.19
C TRP A 73 -5.02 -13.68 10.00
N ASN A 74 -5.66 -14.32 9.01
CA ASN A 74 -5.00 -14.72 7.77
C ASN A 74 -4.35 -13.51 7.07
N SER A 75 -5.07 -12.38 7.03
CA SER A 75 -4.55 -11.14 6.43
C SER A 75 -3.34 -10.61 7.20
N ILE A 76 -3.38 -10.61 8.53
CA ILE A 76 -2.24 -10.20 9.37
C ILE A 76 -1.03 -11.12 9.13
N ILE A 77 -1.24 -12.43 9.16
CA ILE A 77 -0.20 -13.44 8.96
C ILE A 77 0.47 -13.29 7.59
N VAL A 78 -0.27 -12.88 6.56
CA VAL A 78 0.27 -12.64 5.22
C VAL A 78 0.95 -11.28 5.12
N VAL A 79 0.30 -10.20 5.58
CA VAL A 79 0.78 -8.83 5.38
C VAL A 79 2.08 -8.55 6.14
N ILE A 80 2.23 -9.02 7.38
CA ILE A 80 3.42 -8.78 8.19
C ILE A 80 4.71 -9.23 7.48
N PRO A 81 4.87 -10.52 7.08
CA PRO A 81 6.07 -10.97 6.40
C PRO A 81 6.24 -10.34 5.02
N VAL A 82 5.15 -10.09 4.28
CA VAL A 82 5.20 -9.43 2.98
C VAL A 82 5.79 -8.03 3.11
N VAL A 83 5.28 -7.20 4.02
CA VAL A 83 5.77 -5.84 4.23
C VAL A 83 7.19 -5.85 4.75
N ALA A 84 7.48 -6.66 5.78
CA ALA A 84 8.82 -6.74 6.37
C ALA A 84 9.88 -7.14 5.33
N ALA A 85 9.63 -8.20 4.55
CA ALA A 85 10.56 -8.65 3.52
C ALA A 85 10.65 -7.66 2.36
N SER A 86 9.54 -7.08 1.91
CA SER A 86 9.55 -6.14 0.77
C SER A 86 10.27 -4.83 1.09
N VAL A 87 10.11 -4.34 2.32
CA VAL A 87 10.85 -3.17 2.82
C VAL A 87 12.32 -3.52 2.98
N PHE A 88 12.65 -4.64 3.64
CA PHE A 88 14.03 -5.05 3.85
C PHE A 88 14.79 -5.23 2.52
N LEU A 89 14.22 -6.01 1.59
CA LEU A 89 14.81 -6.22 0.27
C LEU A 89 14.86 -4.92 -0.54
N GLY A 90 13.78 -4.12 -0.48
CA GLY A 90 13.70 -2.83 -1.14
C GLY A 90 14.74 -1.82 -0.64
N LEU A 91 15.10 -1.86 0.65
CA LEU A 91 16.16 -1.02 1.19
C LEU A 91 17.52 -1.41 0.61
N LEU A 92 17.81 -2.71 0.55
CA LEU A 92 19.07 -3.22 -0.01
C LEU A 92 19.19 -2.90 -1.50
N THR A 93 18.16 -3.19 -2.28
CA THR A 93 18.16 -2.93 -3.72
C THR A 93 18.08 -1.43 -4.01
N GLY A 94 17.23 -0.70 -3.28
CA GLY A 94 17.08 0.75 -3.39
C GLY A 94 18.38 1.48 -3.13
N PHE A 95 19.11 1.09 -2.08
CA PHE A 95 20.44 1.61 -1.77
C PHE A 95 21.43 1.34 -2.92
N ALA A 96 21.45 0.11 -3.44
CA ALA A 96 22.30 -0.23 -4.57
C ALA A 96 21.99 0.63 -5.80
N PHE A 97 20.70 0.81 -6.15
CA PHE A 97 20.28 1.65 -7.27
C PHE A 97 20.46 3.15 -7.03
N ALA A 98 20.49 3.61 -5.78
CA ALA A 98 20.74 5.00 -5.43
C ALA A 98 22.23 5.33 -5.53
N PHE A 99 23.07 4.62 -4.78
CA PHE A 99 24.44 5.05 -4.50
C PHE A 99 25.54 4.19 -5.15
N LEU A 100 25.25 2.95 -5.57
CA LEU A 100 26.26 2.08 -6.16
C LEU A 100 26.35 2.23 -7.69
N SER A 101 27.58 2.19 -8.20
CA SER A 101 27.88 2.04 -9.61
C SER A 101 28.13 0.57 -9.94
N PHE A 102 27.27 -0.05 -10.75
CA PHE A 102 27.41 -1.45 -11.17
C PHE A 102 26.99 -1.62 -12.63
N PRO A 103 27.52 -2.65 -13.34
CA PRO A 103 27.15 -2.89 -14.74
C PRO A 103 25.65 -3.19 -14.87
N LEU A 104 25.05 -2.83 -16.01
CA LEU A 104 23.63 -3.04 -16.34
C LEU A 104 22.62 -2.30 -15.43
N ARG A 105 23.04 -1.36 -14.57
CA ARG A 105 22.14 -0.57 -13.70
C ARG A 105 20.91 -0.02 -14.43
N ARG A 106 21.09 0.62 -15.59
CA ARG A 106 19.96 1.17 -16.38
C ARG A 106 19.02 0.07 -16.91
N THR A 107 19.58 -1.04 -17.39
CA THR A 107 18.81 -2.16 -17.93
C THR A 107 17.98 -2.83 -16.85
N LEU A 108 18.57 -3.12 -15.69
CA LEU A 108 17.87 -3.73 -14.56
C LEU A 108 16.77 -2.81 -14.00
N PHE A 109 17.05 -1.50 -13.94
CA PHE A 109 16.02 -0.52 -13.57
C PHE A 109 14.84 -0.51 -14.54
N GLY A 110 15.11 -0.60 -15.85
CA GLY A 110 14.09 -0.72 -16.88
C GLY A 110 13.27 -2.01 -16.76
N ILE A 111 13.93 -3.15 -16.48
CA ILE A 111 13.25 -4.44 -16.26
C ILE A 111 12.31 -4.37 -15.05
N LEU A 112 12.77 -3.81 -13.93
CA LEU A 112 11.92 -3.62 -12.75
C LEU A 112 10.71 -2.74 -13.06
N THR A 113 10.93 -1.64 -13.79
CA THR A 113 9.86 -0.73 -14.20
C THR A 113 8.81 -1.44 -15.05
N ILE A 114 9.24 -2.17 -16.09
CA ILE A 114 8.33 -2.93 -16.96
C ILE A 114 7.61 -4.02 -16.16
N GLY A 115 8.34 -4.74 -15.30
CA GLY A 115 7.77 -5.79 -14.45
C GLY A 115 6.64 -5.29 -13.55
N MET A 116 6.75 -4.07 -13.01
CA MET A 116 5.70 -3.44 -12.21
C MET A 116 4.46 -3.05 -13.05
N MET A 117 4.62 -2.83 -14.35
CA MET A 117 3.50 -2.46 -15.25
C MET A 117 2.69 -3.68 -15.71
N VAL A 118 3.22 -4.90 -15.52
CA VAL A 118 2.51 -6.13 -15.92
C VAL A 118 1.31 -6.34 -14.98
N PRO A 119 0.09 -6.45 -15.50
CA PRO A 119 -1.09 -6.68 -14.69
C PRO A 119 -1.05 -8.07 -14.04
N ALA A 120 -1.45 -8.16 -12.77
CA ALA A 120 -1.43 -9.40 -11.99
C ALA A 120 -2.25 -10.53 -12.64
N GLU A 121 -3.31 -10.14 -13.34
CA GLU A 121 -4.22 -11.01 -14.06
C GLU A 121 -3.53 -11.76 -15.21
N ALA A 122 -2.45 -11.22 -15.78
CA ALA A 122 -1.73 -11.85 -16.88
C ALA A 122 -0.96 -13.10 -16.46
N PHE A 123 -0.61 -13.22 -15.18
CA PHE A 123 0.23 -14.31 -14.68
C PHE A 123 -0.39 -15.10 -13.52
N ILE A 124 -1.63 -14.83 -13.12
CA ILE A 124 -2.28 -15.57 -12.04
C ILE A 124 -2.43 -17.08 -12.32
N ILE A 125 -2.73 -17.45 -13.58
CA ILE A 125 -2.84 -18.86 -14.00
C ILE A 125 -1.48 -19.57 -13.94
N PRO A 126 -0.41 -19.07 -14.60
CA PRO A 126 0.90 -19.70 -14.50
C PRO A 126 1.42 -19.73 -13.05
N LEU A 127 1.19 -18.66 -12.28
CA LEU A 127 1.55 -18.63 -10.87
C LEU A 127 0.87 -19.73 -10.05
N TYR A 128 -0.42 -20.02 -10.32
CA TYR A 128 -1.11 -21.16 -9.70
C TYR A 128 -0.41 -22.49 -10.00
N TYR A 129 -0.04 -22.73 -11.27
CA TYR A 129 0.66 -23.95 -11.66
C TYR A 129 2.06 -24.04 -11.02
N GLU A 130 2.78 -22.92 -10.89
CA GLU A 130 4.05 -22.86 -10.17
C GLU A 130 3.89 -23.21 -8.70
N MET A 131 2.93 -22.58 -8.00
CA MET A 131 2.67 -22.87 -6.59
C MET A 131 2.21 -24.32 -6.39
N ARG A 132 1.48 -24.89 -7.35
CA ARG A 132 1.09 -26.30 -7.36
C ARG A 132 2.31 -27.21 -7.54
N TYR A 133 3.18 -26.89 -8.49
CA TYR A 133 4.42 -27.64 -8.74
C TYR A 133 5.34 -27.62 -7.51
N LEU A 134 5.43 -26.48 -6.82
CA LEU A 134 6.18 -26.33 -5.57
C LEU A 134 5.49 -26.97 -4.35
N GLY A 135 4.28 -27.50 -4.49
CA GLY A 135 3.50 -28.09 -3.39
C GLY A 135 3.02 -27.07 -2.36
N LEU A 136 3.01 -25.78 -2.69
CA LEU A 136 2.65 -24.69 -1.78
C LEU A 136 1.15 -24.34 -1.81
N ILE A 137 0.36 -24.96 -2.69
CA ILE A 137 -1.08 -24.71 -2.77
C ILE A 137 -1.78 -24.92 -1.43
N ASN A 138 -2.80 -24.09 -1.15
CA ASN A 138 -3.55 -24.08 0.11
C ASN A 138 -2.70 -23.74 1.35
N THR A 139 -1.59 -23.02 1.18
CA THR A 139 -0.78 -22.49 2.30
C THR A 139 -0.63 -20.98 2.21
N TYR A 140 -0.27 -20.32 3.32
CA TYR A 140 0.06 -18.88 3.30
C TYR A 140 1.26 -18.57 2.39
N ALA A 141 2.21 -19.51 2.23
CA ALA A 141 3.39 -19.32 1.40
C ALA A 141 3.04 -19.09 -0.08
N ALA A 142 1.98 -19.73 -0.58
CA ALA A 142 1.49 -19.51 -1.94
C ALA A 142 0.95 -18.09 -2.20
N VAL A 143 0.76 -17.28 -1.15
CA VAL A 143 0.38 -15.86 -1.25
C VAL A 143 1.54 -14.96 -0.85
N ILE A 144 2.23 -15.26 0.24
CA ILE A 144 3.34 -14.45 0.77
C ILE A 144 4.47 -14.33 -0.24
N VAL A 145 4.94 -15.46 -0.80
CA VAL A 145 6.12 -15.47 -1.68
C VAL A 145 5.86 -14.67 -2.97
N PRO A 146 4.75 -14.87 -3.70
CA PRO A 146 4.45 -14.06 -4.87
C PRO A 146 4.25 -12.58 -4.55
N GLN A 147 3.58 -12.24 -3.44
CA GLN A 147 3.39 -10.84 -3.05
C GLN A 147 4.69 -10.13 -2.72
N ILE A 148 5.65 -10.80 -2.08
CA ILE A 148 7.00 -10.25 -1.88
C ILE A 148 7.65 -9.97 -3.23
N ALA A 149 7.67 -10.95 -4.13
CA ALA A 149 8.28 -10.82 -5.45
C ALA A 149 7.67 -9.65 -6.27
N MET A 150 6.34 -9.52 -6.25
CA MET A 150 5.62 -8.43 -6.92
C MET A 150 5.86 -7.06 -6.27
N SER A 151 6.17 -7.01 -4.98
CA SER A 151 6.41 -5.77 -4.25
C SER A 151 7.83 -5.22 -4.44
N ILE A 152 8.81 -6.08 -4.75
CA ILE A 152 10.22 -5.70 -4.91
C ILE A 152 10.43 -4.59 -5.95
N PRO A 153 9.85 -4.63 -7.16
CA PRO A 153 10.03 -3.56 -8.14
C PRO A 153 9.60 -2.19 -7.61
N PHE A 154 8.42 -2.12 -7.01
CA PHE A 154 7.91 -0.89 -6.41
C PHE A 154 8.78 -0.43 -5.25
N SER A 155 9.09 -1.31 -4.29
CA SER A 155 9.87 -0.94 -3.11
C SER A 155 11.27 -0.47 -3.48
N THR A 156 11.92 -1.14 -4.44
CA THR A 156 13.24 -0.76 -4.97
C THR A 156 13.21 0.65 -5.57
N ILE A 157 12.26 0.92 -6.48
CA ILE A 157 12.20 2.21 -7.19
C ILE A 157 11.80 3.33 -6.22
N PHE A 158 10.83 3.08 -5.34
CA PHE A 158 10.36 4.04 -4.36
C PHE A 158 11.48 4.42 -3.38
N LEU A 159 12.18 3.42 -2.80
CA LEU A 159 13.26 3.67 -1.85
C LEU A 159 14.50 4.26 -2.52
N ALA A 160 14.86 3.83 -3.75
CA ALA A 160 15.93 4.49 -4.50
C ALA A 160 15.63 5.97 -4.74
N SER A 161 14.39 6.30 -5.13
CA SER A 161 13.96 7.69 -5.36
C SER A 161 13.91 8.51 -4.08
N ALA A 162 13.56 7.89 -2.94
CA ALA A 162 13.62 8.53 -1.63
C ALA A 162 15.07 8.80 -1.19
N MET A 163 15.96 7.81 -1.36
CA MET A 163 17.37 7.91 -0.99
C MET A 163 18.14 8.92 -1.84
N GLN A 164 17.82 9.04 -3.13
CA GLN A 164 18.45 10.02 -4.04
C GLN A 164 18.12 11.49 -3.69
N GLN A 165 17.14 11.74 -2.81
CA GLN A 165 16.85 13.09 -2.32
C GLN A 165 17.79 13.51 -1.18
N LEU A 166 18.57 12.59 -0.62
CA LEU A 166 19.55 12.89 0.41
C LEU A 166 20.79 13.55 -0.22
N PRO A 167 21.34 14.61 0.40
CA PRO A 167 22.61 15.20 -0.04
C PRO A 167 23.75 14.16 0.05
N GLU A 168 24.55 14.06 -1.01
CA GLU A 168 25.67 13.10 -1.07
C GLU A 168 26.72 13.36 0.02
N GLU A 169 26.81 14.60 0.50
CA GLU A 169 27.75 15.03 1.54
C GLU A 169 27.51 14.30 2.87
N ILE A 170 26.29 13.82 3.13
CA ILE A 170 25.99 13.03 4.33
C ILE A 170 26.67 11.66 4.25
N LEU A 171 26.67 11.04 3.07
CA LEU A 171 27.37 9.78 2.83
C LEU A 171 28.88 9.97 2.91
N GLU A 172 29.40 11.05 2.33
CA GLU A 172 30.84 11.36 2.38
C GLU A 172 31.32 11.57 3.81
N ALA A 173 30.57 12.32 4.62
CA ALA A 173 30.88 12.52 6.03
C ALA A 173 30.91 11.20 6.81
N ALA A 174 29.93 10.30 6.59
CA ALA A 174 29.91 9.00 7.24
C ALA A 174 31.12 8.13 6.85
N VAL A 175 31.55 8.17 5.58
CA VAL A 175 32.77 7.49 5.12
C VAL A 175 34.01 8.07 5.80
N LEU A 176 34.10 9.40 5.93
CA LEU A 176 35.20 10.08 6.61
C LEU A 176 35.27 9.74 8.11
N ASP A 177 34.11 9.55 8.75
CA ASP A 177 34.00 9.10 10.15
C ASP A 177 34.31 7.59 10.32
N GLY A 178 34.66 6.89 9.23
CA GLY A 178 35.06 5.49 9.26
C GLY A 178 33.92 4.49 9.19
N ALA A 179 32.69 4.92 8.86
CA ALA A 179 31.58 4.01 8.66
C ALA A 179 31.83 3.12 7.43
N GLY A 180 31.68 1.80 7.61
CA GLY A 180 31.68 0.86 6.48
C GLY A 180 30.38 0.93 5.69
N ARG A 181 30.36 0.45 4.44
CA ARG A 181 29.18 0.45 3.53
C ARG A 181 27.91 -0.24 4.05
N PHE A 182 27.98 -1.02 5.13
CA PHE A 182 26.82 -1.60 5.78
C PHE A 182 26.23 -0.68 6.87
N TYR A 183 27.03 0.24 7.38
CA TYR A 183 26.68 1.21 8.41
C TYR A 183 26.29 2.58 7.84
N ILE A 184 26.50 2.79 6.53
CA ILE A 184 26.07 3.95 5.75
C ILE A 184 24.78 3.58 5.02
#